data_AF-A0A378C175-F1
#
_entry.id   AF-A0A378C175-F1
#
_cell.length_a   1.000
_cell.length_b   1.000
_cell.length_c   1.000
_cell.angle_alpha   90.00
_cell.angle_beta   90.00
_cell.angle_gamma   90.00
#
_symmetry.space_group_name_H-M   'P 1'
#
loop_
_entity.id
_entity.type
_entity.pdbx_description
1 polymer ?
#
loop_
_entity_poly.entity_id
_entity_poly.type
_entity_poly.pdbx_seq_one_letter_code
_entity_poly.pdbx_strand_id
1 'polypeptide(L)'
;MVVEEPVAGSFSHFAYKYWGGFAGFASGWNYWVLYVLVAMAELTAVGKYIQFWWPEIPTWASAAVFFIAINAINLTNVKVFGEMEFWFAIIKVVAVVAMILFGGWLLFSGNGGPQATVRNLWDQGGFLPHGFYGLVMMMAIIMFSFGGLELVGITAAEADNPEQSIPKATNQVIYRILIFYVGSLAVLLSLLPWTRVTADTSPFVLIFHELGDTLVANALNVVVLTAALSVYNSCVYCNSRMLFGLAQQGNAPKALLSVDKRGVPVNTILVSALVTALCVLINYLAPESAFGLLMALVVSALVINWAMISLAHMKFRRAKKQQGVVTRFPALFYPLGNWLCLLFMAAVLVIMLMTPGMAISVWLIPVWIAVLGVGYLFKEKAAATIKAQ
;
A
#
# COMPACT_ATOMS: atom_id res chain seq x y z
N MET A 1 10.45 13.95 -9.78
CA MET A 1 9.30 14.89 -9.81
C MET A 1 9.21 15.63 -8.49
N VAL A 2 8.86 14.95 -7.41
CA VAL A 2 8.69 15.53 -6.06
C VAL A 2 9.92 16.29 -5.54
N VAL A 3 11.13 15.77 -5.74
CA VAL A 3 12.40 16.45 -5.36
C VAL A 3 12.58 17.80 -6.05
N GLU A 4 12.03 17.96 -7.26
CA GLU A 4 12.14 19.19 -8.03
C GLU A 4 11.05 20.19 -7.66
N GLU A 5 9.86 19.69 -7.31
CA GLU A 5 8.67 20.50 -7.02
C GLU A 5 7.90 19.86 -5.85
N PRO A 6 8.30 20.12 -4.60
CA PRO A 6 7.61 19.56 -3.43
C PRO A 6 6.24 20.22 -3.30
N VAL A 7 5.16 19.49 -3.63
CA VAL A 7 3.78 20.00 -3.64
C VAL A 7 2.81 18.99 -3.06
N ALA A 8 1.80 19.50 -2.35
CA ALA A 8 0.68 18.69 -1.86
C ALA A 8 -0.10 18.07 -3.02
N GLY A 9 -0.53 16.80 -2.88
CA GLY A 9 -1.20 16.03 -3.93
C GLY A 9 -0.28 15.23 -4.86
N SER A 10 1.04 15.35 -4.68
CA SER A 10 2.07 14.47 -5.27
C SER A 10 1.88 14.18 -6.77
N PHE A 11 1.88 12.92 -7.18
CA PHE A 11 1.76 12.47 -8.58
C PHE A 11 0.46 12.89 -9.26
N SER A 12 -0.67 13.09 -8.54
CA SER A 12 -1.89 13.66 -9.14
C SER A 12 -1.65 15.09 -9.62
N HIS A 13 -0.94 15.91 -8.83
CA HIS A 13 -0.55 17.26 -9.24
C HIS A 13 0.38 17.22 -10.47
N PHE A 14 1.36 16.30 -10.49
CA PHE A 14 2.25 16.16 -11.63
C PHE A 14 1.52 15.71 -12.90
N ALA A 15 0.57 14.77 -12.79
CA ALA A 15 -0.27 14.38 -13.91
C ALA A 15 -1.14 15.55 -14.41
N TYR A 16 -1.72 16.33 -13.49
CA TYR A 16 -2.49 17.53 -13.84
C TYR A 16 -1.65 18.56 -14.61
N LYS A 17 -0.46 18.89 -14.08
CA LYS A 17 0.43 19.93 -14.60
C LYS A 17 1.11 19.56 -15.94
N TYR A 18 1.54 18.31 -16.09
CA TYR A 18 2.39 17.89 -17.22
C TYR A 18 1.67 17.05 -18.28
N TRP A 19 0.52 16.44 -17.95
CA TRP A 19 -0.21 15.58 -18.87
C TRP A 19 -1.59 16.15 -19.20
N GLY A 20 -2.32 16.68 -18.23
CA GLY A 20 -3.56 17.44 -18.45
C GLY A 20 -4.62 17.22 -17.38
N GLY A 21 -5.74 17.94 -17.52
CA GLY A 21 -6.82 17.99 -16.53
C GLY A 21 -7.39 16.62 -16.17
N PHE A 22 -7.75 15.81 -17.18
CA PHE A 22 -8.27 14.45 -16.97
C PHE A 22 -7.25 13.54 -16.28
N ALA A 23 -5.97 13.59 -16.68
CA ALA A 23 -4.93 12.74 -16.10
C ALA A 23 -4.73 13.03 -14.60
N GLY A 24 -4.75 14.31 -14.20
CA GLY A 24 -4.71 14.71 -12.79
C GLY A 24 -5.91 14.22 -11.99
N PHE A 25 -7.13 14.39 -12.55
CA PHE A 25 -8.38 13.93 -11.96
C PHE A 25 -8.39 12.42 -11.78
N ALA A 26 -8.13 11.66 -12.85
CA ALA A 26 -8.13 10.20 -12.83
C ALA A 26 -7.07 9.65 -11.88
N SER A 27 -5.86 10.21 -11.87
CA SER A 27 -4.79 9.78 -10.96
C SER A 27 -5.16 9.98 -9.49
N GLY A 28 -5.72 11.13 -9.12
CA GLY A 28 -6.05 11.40 -7.72
C GLY A 28 -7.25 10.59 -7.23
N TRP A 29 -8.32 10.47 -8.03
CA TRP A 29 -9.49 9.67 -7.65
C TRP A 29 -9.19 8.16 -7.62
N ASN A 30 -8.39 7.66 -8.56
CA ASN A 30 -7.91 6.28 -8.54
C ASN A 30 -7.09 6.01 -7.26
N TYR A 31 -6.20 6.93 -6.89
CA TYR A 31 -5.39 6.76 -5.68
C TYR A 31 -6.23 6.81 -4.41
N TRP A 32 -7.20 7.71 -4.33
CA TRP A 32 -8.11 7.77 -3.19
C TRP A 32 -8.92 6.47 -3.04
N VAL A 33 -9.48 5.93 -4.14
CA VAL A 33 -10.19 4.64 -4.10
C VAL A 33 -9.25 3.49 -3.73
N LEU A 34 -8.04 3.46 -4.30
CA LEU A 34 -7.02 2.47 -3.97
C LEU A 34 -6.80 2.37 -2.45
N TYR A 35 -6.59 3.50 -1.78
CA TYR A 35 -6.30 3.49 -0.34
C TYR A 35 -7.54 3.29 0.54
N VAL A 36 -8.75 3.55 0.03
CA VAL A 36 -9.98 3.05 0.67
C VAL A 36 -10.05 1.52 0.62
N LEU A 37 -9.69 0.91 -0.51
CA LEU A 37 -9.66 -0.55 -0.65
C LEU A 37 -8.57 -1.20 0.22
N VAL A 38 -7.37 -0.63 0.23
CA VAL A 38 -6.26 -1.08 1.10
C VAL A 38 -6.66 -0.95 2.57
N ALA A 39 -7.24 0.19 2.97
CA ALA A 39 -7.71 0.41 4.33
C ALA A 39 -8.66 -0.69 4.81
N MET A 40 -9.59 -1.09 3.96
CA MET A 40 -10.50 -2.18 4.27
C MET A 40 -9.75 -3.52 4.42
N ALA A 41 -8.81 -3.83 3.52
CA ALA A 41 -8.03 -5.07 3.57
C ALA A 41 -7.24 -5.17 4.88
N GLU A 42 -6.62 -4.07 5.31
CA GLU A 42 -5.89 -3.99 6.58
C GLU A 42 -6.80 -4.15 7.79
N LEU A 43 -7.99 -3.51 7.79
CA LEU A 43 -8.96 -3.69 8.88
C LEU A 43 -9.47 -5.15 8.97
N THR A 44 -9.57 -5.84 7.84
CA THR A 44 -9.92 -7.27 7.81
C THR A 44 -8.79 -8.12 8.40
N ALA A 45 -7.53 -7.79 8.08
CA ALA A 45 -6.36 -8.46 8.65
C ALA A 45 -6.27 -8.24 10.17
N VAL A 46 -6.52 -7.01 10.65
CA VAL A 46 -6.64 -6.69 12.09
C VAL A 46 -7.65 -7.61 12.77
N GLY A 47 -8.82 -7.83 12.15
CA GLY A 47 -9.82 -8.77 12.65
C GLY A 47 -9.27 -10.18 12.85
N LYS A 48 -8.53 -10.71 11.86
CA LYS A 48 -7.88 -12.03 11.95
C LYS A 48 -6.81 -12.10 13.05
N TYR A 49 -6.01 -11.06 13.22
CA TYR A 49 -4.98 -11.04 14.27
C TYR A 49 -5.58 -10.96 15.68
N ILE A 50 -6.76 -10.34 15.86
CA ILE A 50 -7.48 -10.38 17.13
C ILE A 50 -8.07 -11.77 17.39
N GLN A 51 -8.57 -12.44 16.35
CA GLN A 51 -9.09 -13.81 16.46
C GLN A 51 -8.03 -14.84 16.87
N PHE A 52 -6.75 -14.56 16.66
CA PHE A 52 -5.67 -15.39 17.20
C PHE A 52 -5.74 -15.51 18.74
N TRP A 53 -6.12 -14.43 19.44
CA TRP A 53 -6.29 -14.44 20.90
C TRP A 53 -7.71 -14.78 21.34
N TRP A 54 -8.70 -14.22 20.63
CA TRP A 54 -10.12 -14.34 20.96
C TRP A 54 -10.91 -14.75 19.72
N PRO A 55 -10.91 -16.05 19.35
CA PRO A 55 -11.59 -16.55 18.16
C PRO A 55 -13.10 -16.25 18.14
N GLU A 56 -13.71 -16.13 19.31
CA GLU A 56 -15.13 -15.80 19.51
C GLU A 56 -15.50 -14.38 19.08
N ILE A 57 -14.53 -13.45 18.99
CA ILE A 57 -14.80 -12.09 18.56
C ILE A 57 -14.97 -12.07 17.04
N PRO A 58 -16.12 -11.59 16.52
CA PRO A 58 -16.30 -11.43 15.09
C PRO A 58 -15.29 -10.43 14.50
N THR A 59 -14.70 -10.74 13.36
CA THR A 59 -13.69 -9.89 12.69
C THR A 59 -14.17 -8.45 12.45
N TRP A 60 -15.46 -8.27 12.15
CA TRP A 60 -16.06 -6.95 11.92
C TRP A 60 -16.07 -6.07 13.18
N ALA A 61 -16.22 -6.67 14.37
CA ALA A 61 -16.29 -5.92 15.61
C ALA A 61 -14.92 -5.32 15.95
N SER A 62 -13.87 -6.16 15.85
CA SER A 62 -12.48 -5.72 15.98
C SER A 62 -12.14 -4.66 14.94
N ALA A 63 -12.50 -4.89 13.67
CA ALA A 63 -12.30 -3.91 12.60
C ALA A 63 -12.99 -2.57 12.89
N ALA A 64 -14.23 -2.58 13.38
CA ALA A 64 -14.98 -1.36 13.72
C ALA A 64 -14.33 -0.58 14.88
N VAL A 65 -13.87 -1.28 15.92
CA VAL A 65 -13.18 -0.65 17.06
C VAL A 65 -11.90 0.06 16.61
N PHE A 66 -11.04 -0.62 15.86
CA PHE A 66 -9.80 -0.03 15.36
C PHE A 66 -10.04 1.04 14.29
N PHE A 67 -11.07 0.88 13.46
CA PHE A 67 -11.54 1.91 12.54
C PHE A 67 -11.87 3.20 13.29
N ILE A 68 -12.70 3.14 14.34
CA ILE A 68 -13.07 4.32 15.12
C ILE A 68 -11.83 4.91 15.81
N ALA A 69 -11.00 4.08 16.44
CA ALA A 69 -9.82 4.52 17.18
C ALA A 69 -8.83 5.30 16.29
N ILE A 70 -8.45 4.74 15.15
CA ILE A 70 -7.46 5.36 14.25
C ILE A 70 -8.03 6.62 13.57
N ASN A 71 -9.30 6.62 13.17
CA ASN A 71 -9.91 7.85 12.63
C ASN A 71 -10.00 8.94 13.70
N ALA A 72 -10.37 8.60 14.93
CA ALA A 72 -10.41 9.56 16.04
C ALA A 72 -9.03 10.17 16.28
N ILE A 73 -7.96 9.35 16.26
CA ILE A 73 -6.59 9.86 16.39
C ILE A 73 -6.24 10.78 15.23
N ASN A 74 -6.57 10.42 13.98
CA ASN A 74 -6.31 11.27 12.82
C ASN A 74 -7.07 12.61 12.83
N LEU A 75 -8.15 12.72 13.60
CA LEU A 75 -8.88 13.98 13.83
C LEU A 75 -8.22 14.89 14.88
N THR A 76 -7.20 14.42 15.61
CA THR A 76 -6.55 15.19 16.68
C THR A 76 -5.49 16.17 16.14
N ASN A 77 -4.37 15.69 15.63
CA ASN A 77 -3.27 16.51 15.14
C ASN A 77 -2.38 15.69 14.18
N VAL A 78 -1.90 16.34 13.12
CA VAL A 78 -0.95 15.76 12.16
C VAL A 78 0.36 15.31 12.83
N LYS A 79 0.78 15.97 13.91
CA LYS A 79 1.97 15.55 14.67
C LYS A 79 1.81 14.16 15.31
N VAL A 80 0.60 13.84 15.76
CA VAL A 80 0.30 12.54 16.37
C VAL A 80 0.44 11.41 15.34
N PHE A 81 0.09 11.66 14.08
CA PHE A 81 0.36 10.71 13.00
C PHE A 81 1.86 10.40 12.88
N GLY A 82 2.71 11.44 12.83
CA GLY A 82 4.16 11.26 12.73
C GLY A 82 4.78 10.53 13.91
N GLU A 83 4.33 10.86 15.14
CA GLU A 83 4.79 10.18 16.36
C GLU A 83 4.35 8.71 16.41
N MET A 84 3.08 8.41 16.07
CA MET A 84 2.60 7.03 16.00
C MET A 84 3.37 6.21 14.96
N GLU A 85 3.56 6.75 13.76
CA GLU A 85 4.31 6.05 12.72
C GLU A 85 5.76 5.83 13.12
N PHE A 86 6.38 6.77 13.85
CA PHE A 86 7.71 6.59 14.40
C PHE A 86 7.77 5.38 15.36
N TRP A 87 6.83 5.30 16.31
CA TRP A 87 6.76 4.18 17.25
C TRP A 87 6.41 2.85 16.56
N PHE A 88 5.45 2.86 15.64
CA PHE A 88 5.10 1.67 14.85
C PHE A 88 6.27 1.19 14.00
N ALA A 89 7.05 2.09 13.41
CA ALA A 89 8.25 1.75 12.65
C ALA A 89 9.32 1.09 13.54
N ILE A 90 9.55 1.62 14.75
CA ILE A 90 10.50 1.03 15.71
C ILE A 90 10.09 -0.40 16.07
N ILE A 91 8.83 -0.61 16.45
CA ILE A 91 8.32 -1.93 16.83
C ILE A 91 8.54 -2.94 15.69
N LYS A 92 8.18 -2.56 14.45
CA LYS A 92 8.36 -3.39 13.25
C LYS A 92 9.83 -3.76 13.02
N VAL A 93 10.73 -2.77 13.03
CA VAL A 93 12.16 -3.00 12.74
C VAL A 93 12.78 -3.88 13.82
N VAL A 94 12.55 -3.58 15.10
CA VAL A 94 13.09 -4.37 16.21
C VAL A 94 12.60 -5.80 16.14
N ALA A 95 11.31 -6.01 15.88
CA ALA A 95 10.74 -7.35 15.80
C ALA A 95 11.30 -8.19 14.65
N VAL A 96 11.41 -7.61 13.44
CA VAL A 96 11.98 -8.33 12.30
C VAL A 96 13.45 -8.68 12.53
N VAL A 97 14.24 -7.74 13.08
CA VAL A 97 15.64 -8.01 13.41
C VAL A 97 15.76 -9.08 14.50
N ALA A 98 14.99 -8.97 15.58
CA ALA A 98 14.99 -9.94 16.66
C ALA A 98 14.63 -11.34 16.15
N MET A 99 13.63 -11.43 15.27
CA MET A 99 13.21 -12.69 14.66
C MET A 99 14.28 -13.28 13.73
N ILE A 100 14.96 -12.46 12.91
CA ILE A 100 16.06 -12.94 12.07
C ILE A 100 17.20 -13.49 12.94
N LEU A 101 17.57 -12.77 14.00
CA LEU A 101 18.64 -13.18 14.91
C LEU A 101 18.26 -14.45 15.70
N PHE A 102 17.04 -14.49 16.24
CA PHE A 102 16.55 -15.62 17.02
C PHE A 102 16.33 -16.85 16.16
N GLY A 103 15.71 -16.70 14.99
CA GLY A 103 15.54 -17.80 14.04
C GLY A 103 16.88 -18.32 13.50
N GLY A 104 17.84 -17.42 13.25
CA GLY A 104 19.21 -17.80 12.93
C GLY A 104 19.86 -18.60 14.07
N TRP A 105 19.72 -18.14 15.32
CA TRP A 105 20.22 -18.86 16.49
C TRP A 105 19.58 -20.26 16.60
N LEU A 106 18.27 -20.41 16.39
CA LEU A 106 17.59 -21.72 16.39
C LEU A 106 18.16 -22.67 15.32
N LEU A 107 18.46 -22.16 14.12
CA LEU A 107 19.04 -22.94 13.03
C LEU A 107 20.46 -23.43 13.34
N PHE A 108 21.30 -22.58 13.92
CA PHE A 108 22.71 -22.92 14.17
C PHE A 108 22.96 -23.62 15.52
N SER A 109 22.09 -23.42 16.51
CA SER A 109 22.21 -24.04 17.84
C SER A 109 21.65 -25.46 17.90
N GLY A 110 20.86 -25.88 16.89
CA GLY A 110 20.14 -27.16 16.90
C GLY A 110 18.87 -27.17 17.75
N ASN A 111 18.50 -26.03 18.36
CA ASN A 111 17.28 -25.90 19.18
C ASN A 111 16.00 -25.68 18.35
N GLY A 112 16.11 -25.48 17.03
CA GLY A 112 14.94 -25.35 16.12
C GLY A 112 14.20 -26.65 15.85
N GLY A 113 14.64 -27.78 16.42
CA GLY A 113 14.06 -29.10 16.19
C GLY A 113 14.51 -29.75 14.86
N PRO A 114 14.14 -31.03 14.62
CA PRO A 114 14.63 -31.81 13.48
C PRO A 114 14.22 -31.27 12.11
N GLN A 115 13.15 -30.47 12.07
CA GLN A 115 12.61 -29.89 10.86
C GLN A 115 13.39 -28.63 10.44
N ALA A 116 14.09 -27.97 11.36
CA ALA A 116 14.78 -26.72 11.09
C ALA A 116 16.11 -26.96 10.37
N THR A 117 16.17 -26.63 9.10
CA THR A 117 17.37 -26.77 8.28
C THR A 117 17.35 -25.78 7.12
N VAL A 118 18.50 -25.18 6.81
CA VAL A 118 18.66 -24.30 5.64
C VAL A 118 18.28 -25.02 4.34
N ARG A 119 18.38 -26.35 4.32
CA ARG A 119 18.00 -27.14 3.15
C ARG A 119 16.52 -27.09 2.81
N ASN A 120 15.65 -26.68 3.75
CA ASN A 120 14.22 -26.49 3.47
C ASN A 120 13.96 -25.50 2.33
N LEU A 121 14.91 -24.59 2.05
CA LEU A 121 14.83 -23.65 0.93
C LEU A 121 14.86 -24.33 -0.45
N TRP A 122 15.31 -25.59 -0.55
CA TRP A 122 15.40 -26.31 -1.83
C TRP A 122 15.07 -27.81 -1.77
N ASP A 123 14.99 -28.44 -0.59
CA ASP A 123 14.71 -29.89 -0.49
C ASP A 123 13.24 -30.23 -0.81
N GLN A 124 12.33 -29.27 -0.69
CA GLN A 124 10.88 -29.44 -0.94
C GLN A 124 10.52 -29.14 -2.40
N GLY A 125 11.18 -29.81 -3.35
CA GLY A 125 10.93 -29.66 -4.80
C GLY A 125 11.84 -28.66 -5.52
N GLY A 126 12.98 -28.27 -4.93
CA GLY A 126 13.91 -27.28 -5.48
C GLY A 126 13.61 -25.85 -4.99
N PHE A 127 14.44 -24.89 -5.41
CA PHE A 127 14.24 -23.47 -5.08
C PHE A 127 12.97 -22.88 -5.72
N LEU A 128 12.54 -23.43 -6.86
CA LEU A 128 11.31 -23.07 -7.56
C LEU A 128 10.44 -24.32 -7.73
N PRO A 129 9.74 -24.77 -6.66
CA PRO A 129 8.97 -26.02 -6.70
C PRO A 129 7.81 -26.00 -7.71
N HIS A 130 7.27 -24.81 -8.00
CA HIS A 130 6.27 -24.58 -9.05
C HIS A 130 6.85 -24.04 -10.36
N GLY A 131 8.17 -24.12 -10.52
CA GLY A 131 8.91 -23.58 -11.67
C GLY A 131 8.77 -22.07 -11.83
N PHE A 132 9.23 -21.57 -12.98
CA PHE A 132 9.07 -20.15 -13.35
C PHE A 132 7.61 -19.73 -13.50
N TYR A 133 6.73 -20.67 -13.87
CA TYR A 133 5.30 -20.40 -14.00
C TYR A 133 4.69 -19.97 -12.66
N GLY A 134 4.98 -20.68 -11.56
CA GLY A 134 4.51 -20.29 -10.23
C GLY A 134 5.02 -18.91 -9.80
N LEU A 135 6.30 -18.61 -10.06
CA LEU A 135 6.89 -17.30 -9.80
C LEU A 135 6.13 -16.19 -10.54
N VAL A 136 5.88 -16.37 -11.84
CA VAL A 136 5.17 -15.41 -12.69
C VAL A 136 3.73 -15.23 -12.21
N MET A 137 3.01 -16.30 -11.90
CA MET A 137 1.63 -16.22 -11.43
C MET A 137 1.50 -15.53 -10.06
N MET A 138 2.51 -15.63 -9.19
CA MET A 138 2.52 -14.96 -7.89
C MET A 138 2.91 -13.48 -7.95
N MET A 139 3.42 -12.97 -9.09
CA MET A 139 3.82 -11.56 -9.22
C MET A 139 2.69 -10.59 -8.89
N ALA A 140 1.44 -10.90 -9.28
CA ALA A 140 0.29 -10.04 -8.99
C ALA A 140 0.04 -9.89 -7.48
N ILE A 141 0.17 -10.98 -6.72
CA ILE A 141 -0.01 -10.96 -5.26
C ILE A 141 1.19 -10.29 -4.59
N ILE A 142 2.40 -10.58 -5.02
CA ILE A 142 3.62 -9.96 -4.51
C ILE A 142 3.58 -8.42 -4.73
N MET A 143 2.99 -7.97 -5.84
CA MET A 143 2.86 -6.55 -6.15
C MET A 143 2.07 -5.78 -5.09
N PHE A 144 1.04 -6.40 -4.49
CA PHE A 144 0.30 -5.79 -3.38
C PHE A 144 1.22 -5.44 -2.21
N SER A 145 2.15 -6.32 -1.85
CA SER A 145 3.10 -6.09 -0.75
C SER A 145 4.07 -4.93 -0.98
N PHE A 146 4.21 -4.45 -2.21
CA PHE A 146 5.03 -3.28 -2.57
C PHE A 146 4.22 -1.99 -2.75
N GLY A 147 2.89 -2.05 -2.60
CA GLY A 147 2.07 -0.85 -2.49
C GLY A 147 2.50 0.02 -1.31
N GLY A 148 2.34 1.34 -1.42
CA GLY A 148 2.72 2.27 -0.34
C GLY A 148 4.06 2.97 -0.53
N LEU A 149 4.92 2.52 -1.46
CA LEU A 149 6.19 3.22 -1.75
C LEU A 149 5.96 4.64 -2.28
N GLU A 150 4.85 4.86 -2.98
CA GLU A 150 4.44 6.19 -3.46
C GLU A 150 4.01 7.16 -2.36
N LEU A 151 3.77 6.68 -1.12
CA LEU A 151 3.44 7.53 0.03
C LEU A 151 4.54 8.53 0.35
N VAL A 152 5.81 8.16 0.10
CA VAL A 152 6.95 9.06 0.22
C VAL A 152 6.74 10.34 -0.61
N GLY A 153 6.06 10.22 -1.75
CA GLY A 153 5.74 11.36 -2.59
C GLY A 153 4.66 12.28 -2.02
N ILE A 154 3.77 11.78 -1.17
CA ILE A 154 2.71 12.56 -0.51
C ILE A 154 3.27 13.28 0.72
N THR A 155 4.03 12.56 1.54
CA THR A 155 4.66 13.13 2.74
C THR A 155 5.73 14.17 2.40
N ALA A 156 6.26 14.16 1.19
CA ALA A 156 7.30 15.11 0.78
C ALA A 156 6.91 16.58 0.86
N ALA A 157 5.62 16.89 0.74
CA ALA A 157 5.13 18.26 0.92
C ALA A 157 5.21 18.74 2.38
N GLU A 158 5.25 17.79 3.33
CA GLU A 158 5.31 18.03 4.77
C GLU A 158 6.68 17.62 5.37
N ALA A 159 7.64 17.19 4.53
CA ALA A 159 8.94 16.70 4.98
C ALA A 159 9.98 17.82 5.11
N ASP A 160 10.79 17.77 6.17
CA ASP A 160 11.95 18.65 6.30
C ASP A 160 13.01 18.30 5.23
N ASN A 161 13.53 19.34 4.56
CA ASN A 161 14.56 19.22 3.52
C ASN A 161 14.28 18.12 2.48
N PRO A 162 13.17 18.21 1.72
CA PRO A 162 12.72 17.16 0.81
C PRO A 162 13.76 16.82 -0.28
N GLU A 163 14.65 17.76 -0.60
CA GLU A 163 15.74 17.55 -1.55
C GLU A 163 16.75 16.48 -1.12
N GLN A 164 16.93 16.27 0.20
CA GLN A 164 17.85 15.28 0.74
C GLN A 164 17.12 14.07 1.32
N SER A 165 16.02 14.31 2.04
CA SER A 165 15.28 13.25 2.74
C SER A 165 14.61 12.29 1.77
N ILE A 166 14.04 12.77 0.65
CA ILE A 166 13.35 11.94 -0.34
C ILE A 166 14.29 11.02 -1.13
N PRO A 167 15.43 11.49 -1.69
CA PRO A 167 16.39 10.58 -2.34
C PRO A 167 16.95 9.54 -1.37
N LYS A 168 17.28 9.94 -0.14
CA LYS A 168 17.80 9.03 0.89
C LYS A 168 16.78 7.96 1.23
N ALA A 169 15.52 8.35 1.48
CA ALA A 169 14.44 7.41 1.75
C ALA A 169 14.25 6.43 0.58
N THR A 170 14.22 6.94 -0.65
CA THR A 170 14.02 6.12 -1.87
C THR A 170 15.13 5.08 -2.03
N ASN A 171 16.40 5.48 -1.89
CA ASN A 171 17.52 4.55 -2.04
C ASN A 171 17.62 3.53 -0.89
N GLN A 172 17.18 3.90 0.31
CA GLN A 172 17.17 2.98 1.46
C GLN A 172 16.10 1.88 1.33
N VAL A 173 15.04 2.07 0.54
CA VAL A 173 14.00 1.06 0.32
C VAL A 173 14.61 -0.27 -0.14
N ILE A 174 15.58 -0.25 -1.04
CA ILE A 174 16.21 -1.47 -1.60
C ILE A 174 16.86 -2.30 -0.49
N TYR A 175 17.67 -1.66 0.36
CA TYR A 175 18.34 -2.35 1.48
C TYR A 175 17.33 -2.88 2.49
N ARG A 176 16.25 -2.13 2.75
CA ARG A 176 15.18 -2.57 3.66
C ARG A 176 14.45 -3.80 3.11
N ILE A 177 14.19 -3.88 1.80
CA ILE A 177 13.60 -5.07 1.17
C ILE A 177 14.55 -6.27 1.31
N LEU A 178 15.83 -6.11 0.97
CA LEU A 178 16.80 -7.21 1.07
C LEU A 178 16.92 -7.75 2.50
N ILE A 179 17.03 -6.87 3.49
CA ILE A 179 17.22 -7.30 4.88
C ILE A 179 15.90 -7.82 5.47
N PHE A 180 14.83 -7.04 5.40
CA PHE A 180 13.60 -7.35 6.13
C PHE A 180 12.68 -8.32 5.42
N TYR A 181 12.70 -8.41 4.09
CA TYR A 181 11.84 -9.35 3.34
C TYR A 181 12.62 -10.61 3.01
N VAL A 182 13.73 -10.47 2.28
CA VAL A 182 14.50 -11.65 1.84
C VAL A 182 15.16 -12.33 3.03
N GLY A 183 15.79 -11.56 3.93
CA GLY A 183 16.42 -12.10 5.14
C GLY A 183 15.44 -12.80 6.07
N SER A 184 14.27 -12.20 6.33
CA SER A 184 13.25 -12.82 7.19
C SER A 184 12.68 -14.10 6.59
N LEU A 185 12.29 -14.08 5.31
CA LEU A 185 11.74 -15.25 4.63
C LEU A 185 12.77 -16.37 4.51
N ALA A 186 14.04 -16.06 4.26
CA ALA A 186 15.10 -17.06 4.23
C ALA A 186 15.23 -17.79 5.57
N VAL A 187 15.20 -17.06 6.69
CA VAL A 187 15.25 -17.67 8.03
C VAL A 187 13.99 -18.47 8.31
N LEU A 188 12.80 -17.91 8.05
CA LEU A 188 11.53 -18.59 8.29
C LEU A 188 11.38 -19.88 7.50
N LEU A 189 11.64 -19.84 6.19
CA LEU A 189 11.53 -21.01 5.33
C LEU A 189 12.65 -22.03 5.58
N SER A 190 13.74 -21.63 6.24
CA SER A 190 14.73 -22.57 6.77
C SER A 190 14.23 -23.26 8.05
N LEU A 191 13.46 -22.57 8.90
CA LEU A 191 12.92 -23.14 10.13
C LEU A 191 11.76 -24.11 9.87
N LEU A 192 10.85 -23.75 8.96
CA LEU A 192 9.68 -24.56 8.63
C LEU A 192 9.54 -24.72 7.12
N PRO A 193 9.37 -25.95 6.60
CA PRO A 193 9.07 -26.20 5.21
C PRO A 193 7.87 -25.40 4.70
N TRP A 194 7.99 -24.83 3.49
CA TRP A 194 6.93 -24.00 2.89
C TRP A 194 5.59 -24.74 2.76
N THR A 195 5.61 -26.08 2.66
CA THR A 195 4.43 -26.94 2.54
C THR A 195 3.54 -26.96 3.79
N ARG A 196 4.05 -26.50 4.95
CA ARG A 196 3.28 -26.40 6.20
C ARG A 196 2.70 -25.01 6.44
N VAL A 197 3.07 -24.03 5.64
CA VAL A 197 2.56 -22.66 5.79
C VAL A 197 1.11 -22.62 5.31
N THR A 198 0.19 -22.27 6.22
CA THR A 198 -1.24 -22.13 5.91
C THR A 198 -1.62 -20.66 5.64
N ALA A 199 -2.73 -20.44 4.95
CA ALA A 199 -3.20 -19.10 4.57
C ALA A 199 -4.02 -18.39 5.67
N ASP A 200 -4.42 -19.10 6.72
CA ASP A 200 -5.39 -18.60 7.71
C ASP A 200 -4.75 -17.77 8.82
N THR A 201 -3.47 -18.02 9.12
CA THR A 201 -2.72 -17.33 10.17
C THR A 201 -1.44 -16.72 9.60
N SER A 202 -0.90 -15.69 10.26
CA SER A 202 0.39 -15.13 9.87
C SER A 202 1.48 -16.23 9.88
N PRO A 203 2.22 -16.45 8.78
CA PRO A 203 3.31 -17.43 8.73
C PRO A 203 4.37 -17.18 9.80
N PHE A 204 4.61 -15.91 10.13
CA PHE A 204 5.51 -15.50 11.21
C PHE A 204 5.06 -16.06 12.56
N VAL A 205 3.76 -15.97 12.86
CA VAL A 205 3.20 -16.45 14.12
C VAL A 205 3.13 -17.98 14.12
N LEU A 206 2.69 -18.56 13.00
CA LEU A 206 2.53 -20.01 12.82
C LEU A 206 3.84 -20.77 13.09
N ILE A 207 4.95 -20.32 12.51
CA ILE A 207 6.24 -21.01 12.63
C ILE A 207 6.69 -21.10 14.09
N PHE A 208 6.65 -19.99 14.84
CA PHE A 208 7.07 -20.01 16.25
C PHE A 208 6.06 -20.70 17.17
N HIS A 209 4.78 -20.67 16.81
CA HIS A 209 3.75 -21.45 17.49
C HIS A 209 3.98 -22.96 17.31
N GLU A 210 4.30 -23.43 16.09
CA GLU A 210 4.64 -24.83 15.83
C GLU A 210 5.93 -25.29 16.51
N LEU A 211 6.88 -24.37 16.70
CA LEU A 211 8.10 -24.64 17.47
C LEU A 211 7.87 -24.67 19.00
N GLY A 212 6.64 -24.47 19.46
CA GLY A 212 6.25 -24.52 20.87
C GLY A 212 6.53 -23.22 21.64
N ASP A 213 7.00 -22.16 20.98
CA ASP A 213 7.28 -20.87 21.62
C ASP A 213 6.06 -19.96 21.54
N THR A 214 5.11 -20.23 22.44
CA THR A 214 3.85 -19.46 22.53
C THR A 214 4.12 -17.99 22.87
N LEU A 215 5.17 -17.68 23.61
CA LEU A 215 5.51 -16.30 23.98
C LEU A 215 5.96 -15.52 22.74
N VAL A 216 6.84 -16.10 21.92
CA VAL A 216 7.29 -15.49 20.66
C VAL A 216 6.13 -15.37 19.67
N ALA A 217 5.28 -16.38 19.56
CA ALA A 217 4.09 -16.32 18.71
C ALA A 217 3.16 -15.14 19.09
N ASN A 218 2.90 -14.95 20.39
CA ASN A 218 2.10 -13.82 20.89
C ASN A 218 2.78 -12.47 20.61
N ALA A 219 4.08 -12.35 20.87
CA ALA A 219 4.84 -11.12 20.61
C ALA A 219 4.81 -10.76 19.11
N LEU A 220 4.99 -11.75 18.23
CA LEU A 220 4.90 -11.55 16.78
C LEU A 220 3.49 -11.17 16.34
N ASN A 221 2.45 -11.75 16.93
CA ASN A 221 1.07 -11.38 16.60
C ASN A 221 0.78 -9.91 16.98
N VAL A 222 1.28 -9.43 18.12
CA VAL A 222 1.24 -7.99 18.47
C VAL A 222 1.96 -7.16 17.41
N VAL A 223 3.16 -7.56 17.00
CA VAL A 223 3.93 -6.83 15.99
C VAL A 223 3.17 -6.76 14.67
N VAL A 224 2.63 -7.87 14.19
CA VAL A 224 1.90 -7.91 12.91
C VAL A 224 0.60 -7.10 13.00
N LEU A 225 -0.10 -7.13 14.14
CA LEU A 225 -1.24 -6.25 14.41
C LEU A 225 -0.84 -4.76 14.36
N THR A 226 0.26 -4.37 15.01
CA THR A 226 0.76 -2.99 14.95
C THR A 226 1.18 -2.58 13.55
N ALA A 227 1.70 -3.52 12.75
CA ALA A 227 2.05 -3.29 11.36
C ALA A 227 0.80 -3.00 10.51
N ALA A 228 -0.27 -3.80 10.65
CA ALA A 228 -1.53 -3.57 9.94
C ALA A 228 -2.18 -2.24 10.34
N LEU A 229 -2.18 -1.91 11.64
CA LEU A 229 -2.69 -0.62 12.14
C LEU A 229 -1.88 0.58 11.61
N SER A 230 -0.57 0.44 11.45
CA SER A 230 0.29 1.46 10.84
C SER A 230 0.00 1.66 9.35
N VAL A 231 -0.24 0.58 8.60
CA VAL A 231 -0.68 0.70 7.19
C VAL A 231 -2.05 1.38 7.11
N TYR A 232 -2.99 0.98 7.97
CA TYR A 232 -4.32 1.61 8.01
C TYR A 232 -4.25 3.11 8.36
N ASN A 233 -3.46 3.47 9.38
CA ASN A 233 -3.21 4.85 9.75
C ASN A 233 -2.62 5.67 8.58
N SER A 234 -1.65 5.09 7.87
CA SER A 234 -1.10 5.66 6.64
C SER A 234 -2.16 5.83 5.55
N CYS A 235 -3.11 4.91 5.41
CA CYS A 235 -4.21 5.03 4.44
C CYS A 235 -5.13 6.22 4.75
N VAL A 236 -5.50 6.41 6.01
CA VAL A 236 -6.32 7.57 6.44
C VAL A 236 -5.58 8.88 6.14
N TYR A 237 -4.28 8.94 6.43
CA TYR A 237 -3.44 10.08 6.10
C TYR A 237 -3.41 10.33 4.58
N CYS A 238 -3.09 9.32 3.76
CA CYS A 238 -3.05 9.40 2.29
C CYS A 238 -4.36 9.93 1.70
N ASN A 239 -5.48 9.32 2.09
CA ASN A 239 -6.80 9.66 1.56
C ASN A 239 -7.18 11.09 1.89
N SER A 240 -6.94 11.52 3.13
CA SER A 240 -7.24 12.88 3.54
C SER A 240 -6.45 13.94 2.73
N ARG A 241 -5.16 13.70 2.47
CA ARG A 241 -4.29 14.62 1.71
C ARG A 241 -4.56 14.57 0.22
N MET A 242 -4.80 13.39 -0.34
CA MET A 242 -5.13 13.25 -1.75
C MET A 242 -6.45 13.94 -2.07
N LEU A 243 -7.48 13.72 -1.25
CA LEU A 243 -8.78 14.33 -1.45
C LEU A 243 -8.73 15.86 -1.25
N PHE A 244 -7.93 16.35 -0.32
CA PHE A 244 -7.64 17.77 -0.15
C PHE A 244 -6.92 18.36 -1.38
N GLY A 245 -5.90 17.68 -1.90
CA GLY A 245 -5.18 18.09 -3.11
C GLY A 245 -6.07 18.11 -4.37
N LEU A 246 -6.98 17.15 -4.50
CA LEU A 246 -8.01 17.16 -5.55
C LEU A 246 -8.91 18.39 -5.43
N ALA A 247 -9.34 18.74 -4.22
CA ALA A 247 -10.18 19.92 -3.99
C ALA A 247 -9.42 21.22 -4.33
N GLN A 248 -8.12 21.31 -4.04
CA GLN A 248 -7.27 22.46 -4.41
C GLN A 248 -7.16 22.64 -5.92
N GLN A 249 -7.12 21.54 -6.67
CA GLN A 249 -7.10 21.55 -8.13
C GLN A 249 -8.50 21.79 -8.75
N GLY A 250 -9.54 21.97 -7.93
CA GLY A 250 -10.93 22.06 -8.37
C GLY A 250 -11.49 20.74 -8.92
N ASN A 251 -10.82 19.62 -8.65
CA ASN A 251 -11.20 18.26 -9.05
C ASN A 251 -12.09 17.55 -8.02
N ALA A 252 -12.41 18.21 -6.90
CA ALA A 252 -13.36 17.76 -5.88
C ALA A 252 -14.13 18.96 -5.27
N PRO A 253 -15.25 18.75 -4.55
CA PRO A 253 -16.06 19.82 -3.96
C PRO A 253 -15.27 20.79 -3.07
N LYS A 254 -15.56 22.10 -3.19
CA LYS A 254 -14.87 23.16 -2.40
C LYS A 254 -15.03 22.99 -0.89
N ALA A 255 -16.10 22.34 -0.42
CA ALA A 255 -16.29 22.04 1.00
C ALA A 255 -15.17 21.18 1.61
N LEU A 256 -14.39 20.47 0.78
CA LEU A 256 -13.26 19.66 1.20
C LEU A 256 -11.97 20.46 1.44
N LEU A 257 -11.96 21.75 1.09
CA LEU A 257 -10.81 22.64 1.31
C LEU A 257 -10.74 23.21 2.73
N SER A 258 -11.77 23.02 3.55
CA SER A 258 -11.77 23.52 4.92
C SER A 258 -10.80 22.71 5.78
N VAL A 259 -9.91 23.42 6.48
CA VAL A 259 -9.04 22.88 7.52
C VAL A 259 -9.46 23.46 8.87
N ASP A 260 -9.36 22.66 9.93
CA ASP A 260 -9.57 23.15 11.30
C ASP A 260 -8.37 24.00 11.77
N LYS A 261 -8.48 24.68 12.92
CA LYS A 261 -7.44 25.51 13.55
C LYS A 261 -6.09 24.79 13.73
N ARG A 262 -6.10 23.46 13.73
CA ARG A 262 -4.95 22.57 13.88
C ARG A 262 -4.31 22.19 12.53
N GLY A 263 -4.81 22.70 11.41
CA GLY A 263 -4.34 22.36 10.05
C GLY A 263 -4.81 20.99 9.54
N VAL A 264 -5.78 20.37 10.22
CA VAL A 264 -6.30 19.04 9.85
C VAL A 264 -7.51 19.18 8.91
N PRO A 265 -7.53 18.50 7.74
CA PRO A 265 -8.65 18.54 6.81
C PRO A 265 -9.77 17.58 7.27
N VAL A 266 -10.53 17.99 8.29
CA VAL A 266 -11.56 17.15 8.94
C VAL A 266 -12.58 16.60 7.94
N ASN A 267 -13.05 17.42 7.00
CA ASN A 267 -14.06 16.99 6.02
C ASN A 267 -13.56 15.86 5.10
N THR A 268 -12.28 15.89 4.71
CA THR A 268 -11.73 14.83 3.86
C THR A 268 -11.53 13.52 4.62
N ILE A 269 -11.18 13.60 5.90
CA ILE A 269 -11.11 12.45 6.80
C ILE A 269 -12.51 11.83 6.95
N LEU A 270 -13.53 12.63 7.29
CA LEU A 270 -14.89 12.13 7.49
C LEU A 270 -15.48 11.49 6.23
N VAL A 271 -15.31 12.10 5.05
CA VAL A 271 -15.77 11.50 3.79
C VAL A 271 -15.08 10.17 3.51
N SER A 272 -13.76 10.11 3.69
CA SER A 272 -12.99 8.87 3.48
C SER A 272 -13.36 7.80 4.50
N ALA A 273 -13.59 8.18 5.76
CA ALA A 273 -14.04 7.31 6.84
C ALA A 273 -15.43 6.74 6.54
N LEU A 274 -16.38 7.57 6.10
CA LEU A 274 -17.73 7.12 5.73
C LEU A 274 -17.68 6.06 4.61
N VAL A 275 -16.91 6.30 3.56
CA VAL A 275 -16.79 5.35 2.45
C VAL A 275 -16.07 4.07 2.89
N THR A 276 -15.03 4.18 3.71
CA THR A 276 -14.36 3.01 4.30
C THR A 276 -15.31 2.22 5.20
N ALA A 277 -16.15 2.88 6.00
CA ALA A 277 -17.15 2.23 6.84
C ALA A 277 -18.20 1.48 6.01
N LEU A 278 -18.63 2.03 4.86
CA LEU A 278 -19.48 1.33 3.91
C LEU A 278 -18.78 0.08 3.35
N CYS A 279 -17.49 0.14 3.04
CA CYS A 279 -16.72 -1.03 2.60
C CYS A 279 -16.61 -2.10 3.70
N VAL A 280 -16.41 -1.69 4.97
CA VAL A 280 -16.42 -2.61 6.12
C VAL A 280 -17.79 -3.28 6.27
N LEU A 281 -18.88 -2.53 6.09
CA LEU A 281 -20.24 -3.07 6.12
C LEU A 281 -20.48 -4.08 4.99
N ILE A 282 -20.02 -3.79 3.77
CA ILE A 282 -20.12 -4.72 2.63
C ILE A 282 -19.36 -6.03 2.93
N ASN A 283 -18.18 -5.93 3.54
CA ASN A 283 -17.41 -7.11 3.94
C ASN A 283 -18.13 -7.97 4.98
N TYR A 284 -18.83 -7.32 5.91
CA TYR A 284 -19.65 -8.02 6.90
C TYR A 284 -20.80 -8.78 6.24
N LEU A 285 -21.44 -8.20 5.22
CA LEU A 285 -22.58 -8.81 4.54
C LEU A 285 -22.18 -9.95 3.58
N ALA A 286 -20.95 -9.94 3.04
CA ALA A 286 -20.49 -10.93 2.06
C ALA A 286 -18.98 -11.31 2.20
N PRO A 287 -18.57 -11.91 3.34
CA PRO A 287 -17.15 -12.08 3.68
C PRO A 287 -16.37 -13.02 2.75
N GLU A 288 -16.96 -14.14 2.29
CA GLU A 288 -16.23 -15.15 1.51
C GLU A 288 -15.85 -14.69 0.10
N SER A 289 -16.71 -13.91 -0.56
CA SER A 289 -16.44 -13.38 -1.91
C SER A 289 -15.74 -12.02 -1.91
N ALA A 290 -15.85 -11.25 -0.81
CA ALA A 290 -15.38 -9.88 -0.77
C ALA A 290 -13.85 -9.81 -0.74
N PHE A 291 -13.17 -10.54 0.15
CA PHE A 291 -11.73 -10.36 0.38
C PHE A 291 -10.89 -10.60 -0.87
N GLY A 292 -11.12 -11.72 -1.59
CA GLY A 292 -10.39 -12.04 -2.82
C GLY A 292 -10.61 -11.01 -3.93
N LEU A 293 -11.86 -10.59 -4.12
CA LEU A 293 -12.22 -9.54 -5.08
C LEU A 293 -11.58 -8.20 -4.72
N LEU A 294 -11.58 -7.83 -3.45
CA LEU A 294 -11.01 -6.59 -2.95
C LEU A 294 -9.51 -6.53 -3.17
N MET A 295 -8.80 -7.61 -2.85
CA MET A 295 -7.37 -7.73 -3.14
C MET A 295 -7.10 -7.58 -4.63
N ALA A 296 -7.91 -8.21 -5.49
CA ALA A 296 -7.78 -8.06 -6.94
C ALA A 296 -8.02 -6.60 -7.40
N LEU A 297 -9.03 -5.92 -6.84
CA LEU A 297 -9.31 -4.50 -7.11
C LEU A 297 -8.16 -3.59 -6.66
N VAL A 298 -7.55 -3.85 -5.50
CA VAL A 298 -6.36 -3.11 -5.04
C VAL A 298 -5.23 -3.25 -6.05
N VAL A 299 -4.92 -4.47 -6.49
CA VAL A 299 -3.84 -4.72 -7.45
C VAL A 299 -4.15 -3.99 -8.78
N SER A 300 -5.38 -4.04 -9.27
CA SER A 300 -5.79 -3.30 -10.47
C SER A 300 -5.64 -1.78 -10.30
N ALA A 301 -6.05 -1.23 -9.17
CA ALA A 301 -5.91 0.20 -8.87
C ALA A 301 -4.45 0.63 -8.69
N LEU A 302 -3.59 -0.23 -8.12
CA LEU A 302 -2.13 -0.04 -8.05
C LEU A 302 -1.52 0.01 -9.45
N VAL A 303 -1.91 -0.90 -10.35
CA VAL A 303 -1.43 -0.91 -11.74
C VAL A 303 -1.73 0.43 -12.42
N ILE A 304 -2.98 0.92 -12.30
CA ILE A 304 -3.36 2.22 -12.86
C ILE A 304 -2.51 3.32 -12.23
N ASN A 305 -2.34 3.31 -10.91
CA ASN A 305 -1.59 4.34 -10.21
C ASN A 305 -0.12 4.41 -10.67
N TRP A 306 0.57 3.27 -10.71
CA TRP A 306 1.97 3.23 -11.12
C TRP A 306 2.15 3.51 -12.62
N ALA A 307 1.22 3.08 -13.47
CA ALA A 307 1.19 3.49 -14.88
C ALA A 307 1.05 5.01 -15.02
N MET A 308 0.14 5.64 -14.26
CA MET A 308 -0.02 7.09 -14.25
C MET A 308 1.24 7.81 -13.76
N ILE A 309 1.91 7.31 -12.72
CA ILE A 309 3.18 7.84 -12.23
C ILE A 309 4.28 7.76 -13.30
N SER A 310 4.44 6.60 -13.95
CA SER A 310 5.45 6.41 -15.00
C SER A 310 5.20 7.32 -16.21
N LEU A 311 3.95 7.46 -16.64
CA LEU A 311 3.58 8.33 -17.76
C LEU A 311 3.74 9.81 -17.41
N ALA A 312 3.31 10.23 -16.21
CA ALA A 312 3.53 11.59 -15.70
C ALA A 312 5.04 11.91 -15.60
N HIS A 313 5.86 10.95 -15.18
CA HIS A 313 7.30 11.10 -15.11
C HIS A 313 7.94 11.32 -16.50
N MET A 314 7.50 10.57 -17.53
CA MET A 314 7.95 10.79 -18.91
C MET A 314 7.59 12.20 -19.42
N LYS A 315 6.37 12.66 -19.14
CA LYS A 315 5.91 14.01 -19.52
C LYS A 315 6.67 15.10 -18.78
N PHE A 316 6.88 14.94 -17.47
CA PHE A 316 7.70 15.82 -16.65
C PHE A 316 9.13 15.95 -17.19
N ARG A 317 9.80 14.83 -17.49
CA ARG A 317 11.16 14.82 -18.02
C ARG A 317 11.24 15.50 -19.39
N ARG A 318 10.24 15.30 -20.25
CA ARG A 318 10.16 16.00 -21.55
C ARG A 318 10.02 17.51 -21.35
N ALA A 319 9.17 17.97 -20.44
CA ALA A 319 8.99 19.38 -20.13
C ALA A 319 10.26 20.02 -19.54
N LYS A 320 10.92 19.38 -18.57
CA LYS A 320 12.18 19.89 -17.99
C LYS A 320 13.32 19.93 -19.02
N LYS A 321 13.39 18.93 -19.91
CA LYS A 321 14.36 18.94 -21.03
C LYS A 321 14.11 20.12 -21.98
N GLN A 322 12.85 20.42 -22.30
CA GLN A 322 12.49 21.59 -23.12
C GLN A 322 12.84 22.92 -22.43
N GLN A 323 12.82 22.96 -21.10
CA GLN A 323 13.22 24.11 -20.30
C GLN A 323 14.75 24.21 -20.08
N GLY A 324 15.54 23.24 -20.57
CA GLY A 324 16.99 23.20 -20.32
C GLY A 324 17.37 22.89 -18.87
N VAL A 325 16.44 22.40 -18.04
CA VAL A 325 16.67 22.14 -16.61
C VAL A 325 17.18 20.71 -16.40
N VAL A 326 18.33 20.59 -15.74
CA VAL A 326 18.85 19.31 -15.25
C VAL A 326 18.18 19.00 -13.91
N THR A 327 17.50 17.85 -13.83
CA THR A 327 16.78 17.45 -12.60
C THR A 327 17.72 17.11 -11.46
N ARG A 328 17.40 17.54 -10.25
CA ARG A 328 18.22 17.34 -9.04
C ARG A 328 18.40 15.88 -8.63
N PHE A 329 17.41 15.04 -8.93
CA PHE A 329 17.47 13.59 -8.72
C PHE A 329 17.19 12.86 -10.04
N PRO A 330 18.24 12.52 -10.83
CA PRO A 330 18.06 11.88 -12.13
C PRO A 330 17.65 10.42 -11.95
N ALA A 331 16.58 10.02 -12.66
CA ALA A 331 16.17 8.62 -12.70
C ALA A 331 17.19 7.77 -13.46
N LEU A 332 17.63 6.67 -12.84
CA LEU A 332 18.50 5.69 -13.47
C LEU A 332 17.78 5.05 -14.67
N PHE A 333 18.49 4.89 -15.80
CA PHE A 333 17.97 4.28 -17.03
C PHE A 333 16.78 5.00 -17.70
N TYR A 334 16.57 6.30 -17.49
CA TYR A 334 15.58 7.03 -18.27
C TYR A 334 15.95 7.08 -19.78
N PRO A 335 15.03 6.80 -20.72
CA PRO A 335 13.60 6.50 -20.55
C PRO A 335 13.25 4.99 -20.44
N LEU A 336 14.21 4.09 -20.64
CA LEU A 336 14.01 2.63 -20.62
C LEU A 336 13.33 2.14 -19.35
N GLY A 337 13.70 2.68 -18.18
CA GLY A 337 13.10 2.28 -16.90
C GLY A 337 11.58 2.52 -16.82
N ASN A 338 11.07 3.61 -17.41
CA ASN A 338 9.63 3.87 -17.44
C ASN A 338 8.90 2.87 -18.35
N TRP A 339 9.48 2.53 -19.51
CA TRP A 339 8.91 1.54 -20.42
C TRP A 339 8.92 0.14 -19.83
N LEU A 340 9.99 -0.23 -19.13
CA LEU A 340 10.07 -1.50 -18.40
C LEU A 340 8.99 -1.59 -17.33
N CYS A 341 8.76 -0.51 -16.57
CA CYS A 341 7.68 -0.43 -15.58
C CYS A 341 6.30 -0.64 -16.24
N LEU A 342 6.02 0.06 -17.34
CA LEU A 342 4.75 -0.07 -18.06
C LEU A 342 4.55 -1.47 -18.65
N LEU A 343 5.61 -2.08 -19.18
CA LEU A 343 5.57 -3.46 -19.67
C LEU A 343 5.30 -4.44 -18.53
N PHE A 344 5.94 -4.25 -17.38
CA PHE A 344 5.71 -5.07 -16.18
C PHE A 344 4.26 -4.93 -15.68
N MET A 345 3.72 -3.72 -15.64
CA MET A 345 2.31 -3.46 -15.32
C MET A 345 1.36 -4.17 -16.30
N ALA A 346 1.64 -4.12 -17.60
CA ALA A 346 0.85 -4.85 -18.61
C ALA A 346 0.94 -6.37 -18.41
N ALA A 347 2.11 -6.90 -18.09
CA ALA A 347 2.29 -8.32 -17.79
C ALA A 347 1.50 -8.75 -16.55
N VAL A 348 1.47 -7.92 -15.49
CA VAL A 348 0.66 -8.18 -14.29
C VAL A 348 -0.83 -8.25 -14.64
N LEU A 349 -1.34 -7.38 -15.51
CA LEU A 349 -2.75 -7.47 -15.95
C LEU A 349 -3.04 -8.78 -16.70
N VAL A 350 -2.12 -9.25 -17.53
CA VAL A 350 -2.25 -10.56 -18.20
C VAL A 350 -2.28 -11.69 -17.18
N ILE A 351 -1.40 -11.66 -16.18
CA ILE A 351 -1.38 -12.65 -15.09
C ILE A 351 -2.71 -12.64 -14.32
N MET A 352 -3.24 -11.46 -14.02
CA MET A 352 -4.53 -11.33 -13.34
C MET A 352 -5.69 -11.88 -14.19
N LEU A 353 -5.67 -11.69 -15.51
CA LEU A 353 -6.65 -12.30 -16.42
C LEU A 353 -6.57 -13.83 -16.45
N MET A 354 -5.36 -14.38 -16.31
CA MET A 354 -5.12 -15.83 -16.26
C MET A 354 -5.42 -16.43 -14.88
N THR A 355 -5.55 -15.61 -13.84
CA THR A 355 -5.78 -16.06 -12.47
C THR A 355 -7.27 -16.10 -12.14
N PRO A 356 -7.84 -17.28 -11.83
CA PRO A 356 -9.25 -17.39 -11.44
C PRO A 356 -9.57 -16.47 -10.27
N GLY A 357 -10.69 -15.74 -10.36
CA GLY A 357 -11.13 -14.79 -9.33
C GLY A 357 -10.53 -13.38 -9.42
N MET A 358 -9.38 -13.19 -10.08
CA MET A 358 -8.78 -11.86 -10.28
C MET A 358 -9.15 -11.22 -11.62
N ALA A 359 -9.49 -12.02 -12.63
CA ALA A 359 -9.79 -11.51 -13.97
C ALA A 359 -10.86 -10.41 -13.97
N ILE A 360 -11.88 -10.53 -13.12
CA ILE A 360 -12.97 -9.55 -13.01
C ILE A 360 -12.47 -8.14 -12.68
N SER A 361 -11.42 -7.99 -11.87
CA SER A 361 -10.89 -6.66 -11.54
C SER A 361 -10.21 -6.01 -12.74
N VAL A 362 -9.62 -6.81 -13.65
CA VAL A 362 -9.05 -6.31 -14.92
C VAL A 362 -10.15 -5.85 -15.87
N TRP A 363 -11.22 -6.63 -16.02
CA TRP A 363 -12.38 -6.25 -16.84
C TRP A 363 -13.08 -4.98 -16.33
N LEU A 364 -12.97 -4.68 -15.03
CA LEU A 364 -13.49 -3.46 -14.43
C LEU A 364 -12.59 -2.23 -14.67
N ILE A 365 -11.34 -2.38 -15.12
CA ILE A 365 -10.44 -1.23 -15.38
C ILE A 365 -11.03 -0.28 -16.44
N PRO A 366 -11.45 -0.73 -17.63
CA PRO A 366 -12.08 0.14 -18.61
C PRO A 366 -13.36 0.80 -18.08
N VAL A 367 -14.16 0.07 -17.32
CA VAL A 367 -15.39 0.60 -16.68
C VAL A 367 -15.02 1.70 -15.69
N TRP A 368 -14.00 1.49 -14.87
CA TRP A 368 -13.51 2.46 -13.90
C TRP A 368 -12.96 3.73 -14.59
N ILE A 369 -12.19 3.57 -15.65
CA ILE A 369 -11.69 4.71 -16.45
C ILE A 369 -12.87 5.46 -17.09
N ALA A 370 -13.91 4.75 -17.56
CA ALA A 370 -15.11 5.37 -18.10
C ALA A 370 -15.90 6.14 -17.03
N VAL A 371 -16.04 5.59 -15.82
CA VAL A 371 -16.64 6.27 -14.66
C VAL A 371 -15.87 7.54 -14.31
N LEU A 372 -14.55 7.49 -14.28
CA LEU A 372 -13.70 8.67 -14.09
C LEU A 372 -13.87 9.68 -15.23
N GLY A 373 -13.99 9.22 -16.47
CA GLY A 373 -14.25 10.06 -17.65
C GLY A 373 -15.58 10.80 -17.55
N VAL A 374 -16.66 10.09 -17.21
CA VAL A 374 -17.98 10.67 -16.99
C VAL A 374 -17.96 11.67 -15.82
N GLY A 375 -17.32 11.31 -14.71
CA GLY A 375 -17.14 12.22 -13.56
C GLY A 375 -16.40 13.51 -13.93
N TYR A 376 -15.36 13.40 -14.77
CA TYR A 376 -14.62 14.56 -15.27
C TYR A 376 -15.49 15.47 -16.16
N LEU A 377 -16.31 14.90 -17.04
CA LEU A 377 -17.24 15.66 -17.90
C LEU A 377 -18.30 16.41 -17.08
N PHE A 378 -18.87 15.77 -16.05
CA PHE A 378 -19.79 16.46 -15.13
C PHE A 378 -19.12 17.61 -14.40
N LYS A 379 -17.87 17.43 -13.96
CA LYS A 379 -17.07 18.48 -13.33
C LYS A 379 -16.81 19.65 -14.28
N GLU A 380 -16.45 19.40 -15.54
CA GLU A 380 -16.28 20.47 -16.53
C GLU A 380 -17.58 21.23 -16.81
N LYS A 381 -18.70 20.51 -16.95
CA LYS A 381 -20.03 21.13 -17.13
C LYS A 381 -20.44 22.00 -15.93
N ALA A 382 -20.25 21.51 -14.70
CA ALA A 382 -20.55 22.26 -13.49
C ALA A 382 -19.66 23.52 -13.38
N ALA A 383 -18.38 23.41 -13.70
CA ALA A 383 -17.45 24.54 -13.72
C ALA A 383 -17.81 25.58 -14.79
N ALA A 384 -18.27 25.14 -15.96
CA ALA A 384 -18.75 26.02 -17.02
C ALA A 384 -20.03 26.76 -16.62
N THR A 385 -20.95 26.07 -15.94
CA THR A 385 -22.21 26.67 -15.46
C THR A 385 -21.96 27.74 -14.41
N ILE A 386 -21.05 27.51 -13.47
CA ILE A 386 -20.66 28.50 -12.44
C ILE A 386 -19.95 29.72 -13.06
N LYS A 387 -19.22 29.56 -14.17
CA LYS A 387 -18.59 30.70 -14.87
C LYS A 387 -19.57 31.52 -15.71
N ALA A 388 -20.72 30.93 -16.07
CA ALA A 388 -21.75 31.58 -16.87
C ALA A 388 -22.77 32.36 -16.02
N GLN A 389 -22.78 32.12 -14.70
CA GLN A 389 -23.49 32.91 -13.68
C GLN A 389 -22.55 33.98 -13.12
#